data_AF-A0A958EZ72-F1
#
_entry.id   AF-A0A958EZ72-F1
#
_cell.length_a   1.000
_cell.length_b   1.000
_cell.length_c   1.000
_cell.angle_alpha   90.00
_cell.angle_beta   90.00
_cell.angle_gamma   90.00
#
_symmetry.space_group_name_H-M   'P 1'
#
loop_
_entity.id
_entity.type
_entity.pdbx_description
1 polymer ?
#
loop_
_entity_poly.entity_id
_entity_poly.type
_entity_poly.pdbx_seq_one_letter_code
_entity_poly.pdbx_strand_id
1 'polypeptide(L)'
;MSSSYRILITDDNSAIHEDIESILGQNQIGNQELDDLDSELFGNSEKDSKNDMSPIVSYTIEHAYSGEEAIKKVAAANAENNPYALLFMDVRMPPGMDGIVAVQKIWEKYPNTEIIICSAYSDYSWDSIIKIYGKTDKLMFLQKPFNRIAIQQMAISMTTKWELQNELRDLIQNLDAKVEKRTRELKIALEKTKQAQKETEKAAAAAAAQKVRSEFLSVMGHELRTPLNAILGFSDLLKPHFNDGKPAEYVAAIKSSGQSLITLLNDILDISKMENGQLEIEYEAASLKQIMNGIEEMYRPVASQKQLVFSLAFDEKTPDSLMLDSRRLRQILVNLVGNAVKFTKTGSIKLTARCTIDEKRPKSVAISISVEDTGLGIPKNHLTRIFEAFTQQTYSDARSHEGVGLGLTIAKRLVTAMKGQISVSSKEGVGSKFTITLPDVLIAKNQPSSPVEPETQPAQKPAEATNWGDRFFSAQIQPHDRKRLQMLLDKLENPIMKKWESTFETMITTDIQRFGEVIQKIGTELRIEPLQIWGEQVAGYASSFQIEEMNETMARYPELVRRFSEAIQSNN
;
A
#
# COMPACT_ATOMS: atom_id res chain seq x y z
N MET A 1 -44.10 -23.33 32.61
CA MET A 1 -43.35 -24.59 32.46
C MET A 1 -43.63 -25.40 33.71
N SER A 2 -44.04 -26.67 33.59
CA SER A 2 -44.21 -27.52 34.79
C SER A 2 -42.82 -27.95 35.24
N SER A 3 -42.26 -27.29 36.25
CA SER A 3 -41.02 -27.74 36.88
C SER A 3 -41.37 -28.89 37.83
N SER A 4 -40.71 -30.03 37.66
CA SER A 4 -40.80 -31.17 38.56
C SER A 4 -39.54 -31.24 39.40
N TYR A 5 -39.63 -31.01 40.70
CA TYR A 5 -38.48 -31.03 41.61
C TYR A 5 -38.44 -32.33 42.42
N ARG A 6 -37.25 -32.87 42.64
CA ARG A 6 -37.08 -34.04 43.51
C ARG A 6 -37.05 -33.61 44.97
N ILE A 7 -37.92 -34.20 45.78
CA ILE A 7 -37.97 -34.01 47.22
C ILE A 7 -37.64 -35.34 47.89
N LEU A 8 -36.79 -35.30 48.91
CA LEU A 8 -36.51 -36.47 49.74
C LEU A 8 -37.10 -36.26 51.14
N ILE A 9 -38.02 -37.11 51.54
CA ILE A 9 -38.57 -37.15 52.89
C ILE A 9 -37.79 -38.18 53.70
N THR A 10 -37.24 -37.77 54.83
CA THR A 10 -36.44 -38.63 55.72
C THR A 10 -37.09 -38.67 57.09
N ASP A 11 -37.67 -39.81 57.45
CA ASP A 11 -38.34 -40.04 58.74
C ASP A 11 -38.40 -41.55 58.99
N ASP A 12 -38.27 -42.02 60.23
CA ASP A 12 -38.34 -43.44 60.57
C ASP A 12 -39.78 -43.98 60.54
N ASN A 13 -40.78 -43.09 60.56
CA ASN A 13 -42.20 -43.43 60.50
C ASN A 13 -42.77 -43.25 59.08
N SER A 14 -43.23 -44.35 58.49
CA SER A 14 -43.84 -44.35 57.15
C SER A 14 -45.13 -43.54 57.05
N ALA A 15 -45.88 -43.36 58.16
CA ALA A 15 -47.09 -42.53 58.15
C ALA A 15 -46.77 -41.06 57.87
N ILE A 16 -45.59 -40.58 58.29
CA ILE A 16 -45.15 -39.21 58.04
C ILE A 16 -44.78 -39.00 56.57
N HIS A 17 -44.26 -40.03 55.91
CA HIS A 17 -44.00 -39.99 54.48
C HIS A 17 -45.32 -39.81 53.71
N GLU A 18 -46.33 -40.64 54.02
CA GLU A 18 -47.65 -40.56 53.40
C GLU A 18 -48.35 -39.21 53.67
N ASP A 19 -48.21 -38.65 54.88
CA ASP A 19 -48.79 -37.35 55.24
C ASP A 19 -48.17 -36.20 54.43
N ILE A 20 -46.84 -36.11 54.39
CA ILE A 20 -46.14 -35.05 53.64
C ILE A 20 -46.34 -35.24 52.13
N GLU A 21 -46.31 -36.49 51.64
CA GLU A 21 -46.57 -36.82 50.24
C GLU A 21 -48.00 -36.45 49.83
N SER A 22 -49.01 -36.76 50.65
CA SER A 22 -50.40 -36.36 50.42
C SER A 22 -50.56 -34.83 50.39
N ILE A 23 -49.89 -34.12 51.31
CA ILE A 23 -49.94 -32.65 51.38
C ILE A 23 -49.31 -32.00 50.14
N LEU A 24 -48.18 -32.52 49.67
CA LEU A 24 -47.45 -32.01 48.49
C LEU A 24 -48.08 -32.48 47.16
N GLY A 25 -48.77 -33.62 47.16
CA GLY A 25 -49.48 -34.18 46.00
C GLY A 25 -50.85 -33.55 45.75
N GLN A 26 -51.51 -33.00 46.78
CA GLN A 26 -52.77 -32.26 46.65
C GLN A 26 -52.56 -30.82 46.14
N ASN A 27 -52.03 -30.68 44.92
CA ASN A 27 -52.00 -29.41 44.17
C ASN A 27 -53.27 -29.19 43.32
N GLN A 28 -54.37 -29.89 43.62
CA GLN A 28 -55.65 -29.77 42.87
C GLN A 28 -56.87 -29.36 43.70
N ILE A 29 -56.73 -29.07 44.99
CA ILE A 29 -57.89 -28.64 45.80
C ILE A 29 -57.72 -27.17 46.16
N GLY A 30 -58.52 -26.30 45.52
CA GLY A 30 -58.86 -25.02 46.15
C GLY A 30 -59.13 -23.78 45.31
N ASN A 31 -59.11 -23.79 43.96
CA ASN A 31 -59.64 -22.63 43.23
C ASN A 31 -61.17 -22.53 43.35
N GLN A 32 -61.89 -23.65 43.52
CA GLN A 32 -63.36 -23.64 43.52
C GLN A 32 -64.00 -22.96 44.73
N GLU A 33 -63.51 -23.19 45.96
CA GLU A 33 -64.08 -22.53 47.15
C GLU A 33 -63.73 -21.04 47.23
N LEU A 34 -62.57 -20.65 46.70
CA LEU A 34 -62.15 -19.25 46.59
C LEU A 34 -62.88 -18.52 45.44
N ASP A 35 -63.05 -19.18 44.29
CA ASP A 35 -63.82 -18.67 43.14
C ASP A 35 -65.31 -18.51 43.48
N ASP A 36 -65.88 -19.42 44.28
CA ASP A 36 -67.27 -19.34 44.75
C ASP A 36 -67.47 -18.17 45.75
N LEU A 37 -66.51 -17.93 46.65
CA LEU A 37 -66.52 -16.80 47.59
C LEU A 37 -66.33 -15.44 46.88
N ASP A 38 -65.43 -15.37 45.90
CA ASP A 38 -65.23 -14.17 45.08
C ASP A 38 -66.46 -13.86 44.21
N SER A 39 -67.13 -14.90 43.69
CA SER A 39 -68.38 -14.76 42.94
C SER A 39 -69.53 -14.23 43.81
N GLU A 40 -69.58 -14.62 45.09
CA GLU A 40 -70.60 -14.17 46.04
C GLU A 40 -70.35 -12.74 46.57
N LEU A 41 -69.08 -12.35 46.75
CA LEU A 41 -68.69 -11.04 47.27
C LEU A 41 -68.69 -9.93 46.22
N PHE A 42 -68.28 -10.21 44.98
CA PHE A 42 -68.04 -9.18 43.96
C PHE A 42 -69.01 -9.21 42.78
N GLY A 43 -69.79 -10.30 42.61
CA GLY A 43 -70.78 -10.45 41.54
C GLY A 43 -70.15 -10.62 40.15
N ASN A 44 -70.75 -11.50 39.34
CA ASN A 44 -70.25 -11.93 38.02
C ASN A 44 -69.64 -10.80 37.15
N SER A 45 -68.33 -10.65 37.20
CA SER A 45 -67.55 -9.93 36.20
C SER A 45 -67.10 -10.89 35.11
N GLU A 46 -67.34 -10.51 33.86
CA GLU A 46 -66.98 -11.25 32.65
C GLU A 46 -65.51 -11.71 32.67
N LYS A 47 -65.32 -12.99 32.33
CA LYS A 47 -64.04 -13.70 32.27
C LYS A 47 -63.01 -12.98 31.41
N ASP A 48 -62.05 -12.31 32.05
CA ASP A 48 -60.70 -12.15 31.51
C ASP A 48 -59.90 -13.43 31.82
N SER A 49 -59.98 -14.40 30.91
CA SER A 49 -59.22 -15.65 30.94
C SER A 49 -57.75 -15.43 30.54
N LYS A 50 -57.03 -14.58 31.28
CA LYS A 50 -55.58 -14.47 31.19
C LYS A 50 -54.95 -14.27 32.57
N ASN A 51 -54.13 -15.27 32.94
CA ASN A 51 -53.21 -15.31 34.08
C ASN A 51 -53.83 -15.46 35.47
N ASP A 52 -54.40 -16.63 35.72
CA ASP A 52 -54.20 -17.29 37.01
C ASP A 52 -53.05 -18.31 36.83
N MET A 53 -51.83 -17.77 36.70
CA MET A 53 -50.59 -18.56 36.53
C MET A 53 -49.90 -18.71 37.88
N SER A 54 -50.57 -19.35 38.83
CA SER A 54 -49.83 -20.01 39.92
C SER A 54 -49.03 -21.14 39.27
N PRO A 55 -47.68 -21.17 39.36
CA PRO A 55 -46.91 -22.23 38.75
C PRO A 55 -47.38 -23.56 39.34
N ILE A 56 -47.88 -24.46 38.48
CA ILE A 56 -48.15 -25.85 38.87
C ILE A 56 -46.77 -26.47 39.12
N VAL A 57 -46.31 -26.39 40.36
CA VAL A 57 -45.10 -27.08 40.80
C VAL A 57 -45.46 -28.55 40.98
N SER A 58 -44.68 -29.43 40.38
CA SER A 58 -44.81 -30.87 40.60
C SER A 58 -43.61 -31.35 41.39
N TYR A 59 -43.81 -32.37 42.22
CA TYR A 59 -42.75 -32.94 43.03
C TYR A 59 -42.64 -34.44 42.77
N THR A 60 -41.42 -34.91 42.53
CA THR A 60 -41.10 -36.34 42.56
C THR A 60 -40.56 -36.64 43.95
N ILE A 61 -41.32 -37.40 44.73
CA ILE A 61 -41.04 -37.62 46.15
C ILE A 61 -40.41 -38.99 46.33
N GLU A 62 -39.32 -39.03 47.08
CA GLU A 62 -38.65 -40.25 47.50
C GLU A 62 -38.49 -40.27 49.01
N HIS A 63 -38.44 -41.47 49.59
CA HIS A 63 -38.44 -41.67 51.03
C HIS A 63 -37.11 -42.23 51.51
N ALA A 64 -36.67 -41.86 52.70
CA ALA A 64 -35.57 -42.49 53.42
C ALA A 64 -36.00 -42.74 54.87
N TYR A 65 -35.60 -43.88 55.42
CA TYR A 65 -36.00 -44.32 56.77
C TYR A 65 -34.92 -44.08 57.82
N SER A 66 -33.77 -43.51 57.42
CA SER A 66 -32.65 -43.19 58.31
C SER A 66 -31.78 -42.09 57.74
N GLY A 67 -31.02 -41.40 58.61
CA GLY A 67 -30.04 -40.40 58.21
C GLY A 67 -28.93 -40.96 57.30
N GLU A 68 -28.48 -42.20 57.53
CA GLU A 68 -27.52 -42.88 56.65
C GLU A 68 -28.06 -43.12 55.24
N GLU A 69 -29.32 -43.54 55.15
CA GLU A 69 -29.98 -43.77 53.87
C GLU A 69 -30.15 -42.45 53.10
N ALA A 70 -30.53 -41.38 53.79
CA ALA A 70 -30.65 -40.06 53.17
C ALA A 70 -29.33 -39.56 52.58
N ILE A 71 -28.21 -39.69 53.30
CA ILE A 71 -26.88 -39.32 52.79
C ILE A 71 -26.54 -40.11 51.52
N LYS A 72 -26.80 -41.42 51.49
CA LYS A 72 -26.54 -42.28 50.33
C LYS A 72 -27.38 -41.86 49.13
N LYS A 73 -28.67 -41.60 49.33
CA LYS A 73 -29.59 -41.16 48.29
C LYS A 73 -29.18 -39.80 47.71
N VAL A 74 -28.85 -38.82 48.57
CA VAL A 74 -28.35 -37.51 48.11
C VAL A 74 -27.06 -37.65 47.32
N ALA A 75 -26.13 -38.50 47.77
CA ALA A 75 -24.88 -38.72 47.06
C ALA A 75 -25.10 -39.37 45.67
N ALA A 76 -26.00 -40.35 45.58
CA ALA A 76 -26.36 -40.99 44.31
C ALA A 76 -27.05 -40.00 43.36
N ALA A 77 -28.04 -39.24 43.84
CA ALA A 77 -28.75 -38.25 43.05
C ALA A 77 -27.83 -37.15 42.48
N ASN A 78 -26.84 -36.69 43.26
CA ASN A 78 -25.83 -35.75 42.78
C ASN A 78 -24.86 -36.38 41.76
N ALA A 79 -24.52 -37.66 41.91
CA ALA A 79 -23.67 -38.37 40.94
C ALA A 79 -24.38 -38.60 39.60
N GLU A 80 -25.70 -38.78 39.62
CA GLU A 80 -26.56 -38.89 38.44
C GLU A 80 -26.91 -37.52 37.81
N ASN A 81 -26.35 -36.43 38.34
CA ASN A 81 -26.62 -35.05 37.91
C ASN A 81 -28.12 -34.67 37.98
N ASN A 82 -28.86 -35.28 38.91
CA ASN A 82 -30.27 -35.03 39.18
C ASN A 82 -30.50 -34.89 40.69
N PRO A 83 -29.94 -33.84 41.33
CA PRO A 83 -29.96 -33.67 42.78
C PRO A 83 -31.39 -33.43 43.31
N TYR A 84 -31.59 -33.74 44.60
CA TYR A 84 -32.79 -33.30 45.31
C TYR A 84 -32.76 -31.78 45.52
N ALA A 85 -33.86 -31.12 45.19
CA ALA A 85 -34.02 -29.69 45.41
C ALA A 85 -34.29 -29.38 46.88
N LEU A 86 -35.01 -30.26 47.58
CA LEU A 86 -35.41 -30.08 48.98
C LEU A 86 -35.43 -31.41 49.74
N LEU A 87 -34.98 -31.37 51.00
CA LEU A 87 -35.10 -32.48 51.94
C LEU A 87 -35.99 -32.09 53.11
N PHE A 88 -36.92 -32.96 53.47
CA PHE A 88 -37.54 -32.96 54.80
C PHE A 88 -36.76 -33.96 55.66
N MET A 89 -36.18 -33.50 56.76
CA MET A 89 -35.29 -34.30 57.60
C MET A 89 -35.83 -34.34 59.03
N ASP A 90 -36.30 -35.50 59.47
CA ASP A 90 -36.62 -35.69 60.87
C ASP A 90 -35.37 -35.66 61.76
N VAL A 91 -35.52 -35.12 62.97
CA VAL A 91 -34.43 -35.05 63.93
C VAL A 91 -34.13 -36.41 64.55
N ARG A 92 -35.14 -37.16 65.02
CA ARG A 92 -34.96 -38.33 65.89
C ARG A 92 -35.46 -39.63 65.24
N MET A 93 -34.54 -40.37 64.60
CA MET A 93 -34.84 -41.62 63.86
C MET A 93 -34.12 -42.87 64.42
N PRO A 94 -34.63 -43.52 65.49
CA PRO A 94 -34.04 -44.75 66.04
C PRO A 94 -34.52 -46.04 65.31
N PRO A 95 -33.65 -47.06 65.09
CA PRO A 95 -32.21 -47.08 65.33
C PRO A 95 -31.44 -46.48 64.13
N GLY A 96 -30.64 -45.44 64.36
CA GLY A 96 -29.89 -44.82 63.26
C GLY A 96 -29.24 -43.49 63.60
N MET A 97 -28.63 -42.85 62.60
CA MET A 97 -28.02 -41.52 62.71
C MET A 97 -29.07 -40.42 62.88
N ASP A 98 -28.81 -39.55 63.86
CA ASP A 98 -29.58 -38.33 64.14
C ASP A 98 -29.62 -37.40 62.92
N GLY A 99 -30.79 -36.83 62.61
CA GLY A 99 -30.99 -36.01 61.41
C GLY A 99 -30.12 -34.75 61.35
N ILE A 100 -29.79 -34.19 62.50
CA ILE A 100 -28.83 -33.08 62.66
C ILE A 100 -27.44 -33.52 62.14
N VAL A 101 -26.94 -34.68 62.57
CA VAL A 101 -25.65 -35.21 62.10
C VAL A 101 -25.70 -35.51 60.59
N ALA A 102 -26.84 -35.97 60.08
CA ALA A 102 -27.03 -36.20 58.65
C ALA A 102 -26.98 -34.90 57.82
N VAL A 103 -27.67 -33.84 58.27
CA VAL A 103 -27.65 -32.49 57.65
C VAL A 103 -26.22 -31.96 57.51
N GLN A 104 -25.42 -32.07 58.57
CA GLN A 104 -24.04 -31.59 58.54
C GLN A 104 -23.20 -32.30 57.46
N LYS A 105 -23.29 -33.64 57.41
CA LYS A 105 -22.57 -34.44 56.41
C LYS A 105 -23.03 -34.17 54.98
N ILE A 106 -24.32 -33.90 54.79
CA ILE A 106 -24.87 -33.54 53.47
C ILE A 106 -24.30 -32.19 53.04
N TRP A 107 -24.34 -31.16 53.88
CA TRP A 107 -23.86 -29.83 53.51
C TRP A 107 -22.35 -29.71 53.32
N GLU A 108 -21.54 -30.50 54.04
CA GLU A 108 -20.09 -30.56 53.81
C GLU A 108 -19.74 -30.93 52.37
N LYS A 109 -20.56 -31.79 51.74
CA LYS A 109 -20.32 -32.28 50.38
C LYS A 109 -21.22 -31.64 49.33
N TYR A 110 -22.44 -31.26 49.71
CA TYR A 110 -23.50 -30.73 48.86
C TYR A 110 -24.12 -29.48 49.50
N PRO A 111 -23.38 -28.34 49.52
CA PRO A 111 -23.79 -27.13 50.23
C PRO A 111 -25.00 -26.40 49.64
N ASN A 112 -25.49 -26.85 48.47
CA ASN A 112 -26.59 -26.23 47.74
C ASN A 112 -27.92 -27.00 47.90
N THR A 113 -27.94 -28.07 48.69
CA THR A 113 -29.18 -28.79 48.98
C THR A 113 -29.96 -28.05 50.06
N GLU A 114 -31.20 -27.66 49.77
CA GLU A 114 -32.08 -27.02 50.76
C GLU A 114 -32.69 -28.09 51.68
N ILE A 115 -32.74 -27.81 52.99
CA ILE A 115 -33.18 -28.79 54.00
C ILE A 115 -34.12 -28.13 55.01
N ILE A 116 -35.29 -28.75 55.21
CA ILE A 116 -36.25 -28.44 56.27
C ILE A 116 -36.11 -29.50 57.35
N ILE A 117 -35.85 -29.08 58.58
CA ILE A 117 -35.75 -29.96 59.74
C ILE A 117 -37.14 -30.12 60.38
N CYS A 118 -37.58 -31.35 60.52
CA CYS A 118 -38.82 -31.74 61.19
C CYS A 118 -38.51 -32.16 62.63
N SER A 119 -39.08 -31.50 63.64
CA SER A 119 -38.75 -31.76 65.07
C SER A 119 -39.99 -31.73 65.96
N ALA A 120 -39.94 -32.46 67.08
CA ALA A 120 -40.88 -32.28 68.21
C ALA A 120 -40.32 -31.28 69.24
N TYR A 121 -41.18 -30.78 70.13
CA TYR A 121 -40.90 -29.69 71.10
C TYR A 121 -39.75 -29.96 72.09
N SER A 122 -39.23 -31.19 72.16
CA SER A 122 -38.31 -31.66 73.20
C SER A 122 -36.89 -32.02 72.73
N ASP A 123 -36.62 -32.02 71.42
CA ASP A 123 -35.46 -32.77 70.92
C ASP A 123 -34.15 -31.99 70.98
N TYR A 124 -34.18 -30.68 70.77
CA TYR A 124 -33.04 -29.77 70.87
C TYR A 124 -33.49 -28.34 71.24
N SER A 125 -32.67 -27.60 72.00
CA SER A 125 -32.90 -26.17 72.23
C SER A 125 -32.41 -25.31 71.05
N TRP A 126 -33.10 -24.21 70.77
CA TRP A 126 -32.74 -23.25 69.70
C TRP A 126 -31.28 -22.78 69.77
N ASP A 127 -30.77 -22.53 70.97
CA ASP A 127 -29.37 -22.12 71.18
C ASP A 127 -28.37 -23.22 70.82
N SER A 128 -28.73 -24.49 71.01
CA SER A 128 -27.86 -25.62 70.66
C SER A 128 -27.76 -25.78 69.15
N ILE A 129 -28.88 -25.61 68.45
CA ILE A 129 -28.95 -25.68 66.98
C ILE A 129 -28.21 -24.51 66.33
N ILE A 130 -28.42 -23.28 66.81
CA ILE A 130 -27.75 -22.08 66.28
C ILE A 130 -26.23 -22.15 66.54
N LYS A 131 -25.79 -22.74 67.65
CA LYS A 131 -24.35 -22.99 67.91
C LYS A 131 -23.75 -24.00 66.94
N ILE A 132 -24.52 -24.98 66.48
CA ILE A 132 -24.05 -26.04 65.58
C ILE A 132 -23.98 -25.52 64.12
N TYR A 133 -24.98 -24.77 63.66
CA TYR A 133 -25.08 -24.38 62.24
C TYR A 133 -24.86 -22.90 61.93
N GLY A 134 -24.79 -22.04 62.95
CA GLY A 134 -24.78 -20.59 62.78
C GLY A 134 -26.14 -20.02 62.34
N LYS A 135 -26.23 -18.70 62.16
CA LYS A 135 -27.41 -18.08 61.54
C LYS A 135 -27.32 -18.27 60.03
N THR A 136 -28.11 -19.16 59.46
CA THR A 136 -28.19 -19.40 58.01
C THR A 136 -29.63 -19.25 57.53
N ASP A 137 -29.78 -18.81 56.29
CA ASP A 137 -31.06 -18.77 55.56
C ASP A 137 -31.41 -20.13 54.91
N LYS A 138 -30.59 -21.15 55.15
CA LYS A 138 -30.69 -22.51 54.62
C LYS A 138 -31.35 -23.50 55.58
N LEU A 139 -31.64 -23.06 56.81
CA LEU A 139 -32.13 -23.91 57.88
C LEU A 139 -33.54 -23.47 58.27
N MET A 140 -34.55 -24.19 57.78
CA MET A 140 -35.93 -24.00 58.21
C MET A 140 -36.39 -25.13 59.11
N PHE A 141 -37.25 -24.81 60.08
CA PHE A 141 -37.79 -25.77 61.02
C PHE A 141 -39.29 -25.91 60.84
N LEU A 142 -39.73 -27.15 60.86
CA LEU A 142 -41.13 -27.53 60.82
C LEU A 142 -41.46 -28.35 62.06
N GLN A 143 -42.42 -27.86 62.84
CA GLN A 143 -42.79 -28.50 64.09
C GLN A 143 -43.91 -29.52 63.87
N LYS A 144 -43.81 -30.70 64.50
CA LYS A 144 -44.88 -31.71 64.53
C LYS A 144 -45.96 -31.34 65.58
N PRO A 145 -47.27 -31.57 65.34
CA PRO A 145 -47.87 -32.10 64.11
C PRO A 145 -47.86 -31.07 62.97
N PHE A 146 -47.72 -31.55 61.73
CA PHE A 146 -47.48 -30.68 60.59
C PHE A 146 -48.70 -29.85 60.20
N ASN A 147 -48.48 -28.57 59.94
CA ASN A 147 -49.47 -27.71 59.29
C ASN A 147 -49.34 -27.82 57.77
N ARG A 148 -50.43 -28.21 57.09
CA ARG A 148 -50.50 -28.39 55.64
C ARG A 148 -50.02 -27.17 54.86
N ILE A 149 -50.49 -25.98 55.23
CA ILE A 149 -50.13 -24.72 54.56
C ILE A 149 -48.64 -24.43 54.75
N ALA A 150 -48.11 -24.69 55.95
CA ALA A 150 -46.69 -24.47 56.24
C ALA A 150 -45.78 -25.37 55.39
N ILE A 151 -46.09 -26.66 55.25
CA ILE A 151 -45.34 -27.57 54.37
C ILE A 151 -45.36 -27.07 52.93
N GLN A 152 -46.54 -26.74 52.39
CA GLN A 152 -46.67 -26.31 51.00
C GLN A 152 -45.89 -25.01 50.72
N GLN A 153 -46.04 -24.00 51.58
CA GLN A 153 -45.36 -22.72 51.41
C GLN A 153 -43.84 -22.85 51.56
N MET A 154 -43.37 -23.66 52.52
CA MET A 154 -41.94 -23.92 52.70
C MET A 154 -41.37 -24.71 51.53
N ALA A 155 -42.08 -25.72 51.03
CA ALA A 155 -41.66 -26.50 49.88
C ALA A 155 -41.49 -25.61 48.64
N ILE A 156 -42.52 -24.84 48.30
CA ILE A 156 -42.48 -23.90 47.16
C ILE A 156 -41.31 -22.92 47.32
N SER A 157 -41.21 -22.26 48.47
CA SER A 157 -40.18 -21.23 48.71
C SER A 157 -38.76 -21.79 48.58
N MET A 158 -38.50 -22.98 49.13
CA MET A 158 -37.16 -23.58 49.09
C MET A 158 -36.83 -24.14 47.71
N THR A 159 -37.76 -24.78 47.01
CA THR A 159 -37.50 -25.27 45.66
C THR A 159 -37.29 -24.13 44.67
N THR A 160 -38.06 -23.04 44.80
CA THR A 160 -37.84 -21.83 43.97
C THR A 160 -36.49 -21.19 44.26
N LYS A 161 -36.10 -21.09 45.54
CA LYS A 161 -34.77 -20.58 45.92
C LYS A 161 -33.66 -21.45 45.33
N TRP A 162 -33.79 -22.77 45.41
CA TRP A 162 -32.84 -23.72 44.86
C TRP A 162 -32.68 -23.56 43.34
N GLU A 163 -33.79 -23.45 42.62
CA GLU A 163 -33.80 -23.26 41.16
C GLU A 163 -33.09 -21.95 40.77
N LEU A 164 -33.44 -20.83 41.42
CA LEU A 164 -32.81 -19.53 41.16
C LEU A 164 -31.29 -19.56 41.42
N GLN A 165 -30.84 -20.25 42.47
CA GLN A 165 -29.41 -20.38 42.75
C GLN A 165 -28.69 -21.22 41.70
N ASN A 166 -29.35 -22.25 41.17
CA ASN A 166 -28.77 -23.08 40.13
C ASN A 166 -28.68 -22.32 38.80
N GLU A 167 -29.76 -21.62 38.41
CA GLU A 167 -29.76 -20.76 37.21
C GLU A 167 -28.68 -19.68 37.26
N LEU A 168 -28.53 -19.01 38.41
CA LEU A 168 -27.51 -17.98 38.59
C LEU A 168 -26.08 -18.55 38.42
N ARG A 169 -25.83 -19.75 38.94
CA ARG A 169 -24.54 -20.42 38.80
C ARG A 169 -24.24 -20.74 37.34
N ASP A 170 -25.20 -21.31 36.64
CA ASP A 170 -25.05 -21.66 35.22
C ASP A 170 -24.81 -20.40 34.39
N LEU A 171 -25.48 -19.29 34.70
CA LEU A 171 -25.27 -18.01 34.04
C LEU A 171 -23.85 -17.47 34.27
N ILE A 172 -23.36 -17.50 35.52
CA ILE A 172 -22.00 -17.01 35.84
C ILE A 172 -20.95 -17.84 35.10
N GLN A 173 -21.05 -19.18 35.11
CA GLN A 173 -20.10 -20.05 34.40
C GLN A 173 -20.08 -19.77 32.89
N ASN A 174 -21.27 -19.58 32.29
CA ASN A 174 -21.38 -19.25 30.88
C ASN A 174 -20.81 -17.86 30.55
N LEU A 175 -21.01 -16.88 31.43
CA LEU A 175 -20.45 -15.54 31.27
C LEU A 175 -18.92 -15.56 31.35
N ASP A 176 -18.35 -16.26 32.34
CA ASP A 176 -16.90 -16.38 32.49
C ASP A 176 -16.26 -17.01 31.26
N ALA A 177 -16.82 -18.12 30.77
CA ALA A 177 -16.34 -18.76 29.53
C ALA A 177 -16.40 -17.81 28.32
N LYS A 178 -17.46 -16.99 28.23
CA LYS A 178 -17.62 -16.00 27.15
C LYS A 178 -16.62 -14.85 27.27
N VAL A 179 -16.36 -14.37 28.49
CA VAL A 179 -15.39 -13.32 28.77
C VAL A 179 -13.98 -13.81 28.44
N GLU A 180 -13.60 -15.03 28.84
CA GLU A 180 -12.31 -15.60 28.50
C GLU A 180 -12.12 -15.73 26.98
N LYS A 181 -13.14 -16.25 26.28
CA LYS A 181 -13.11 -16.37 24.82
C LYS A 181 -12.92 -15.01 24.16
N ARG A 182 -13.71 -14.00 24.55
CA ARG A 182 -13.61 -12.64 24.00
C ARG A 182 -12.28 -11.98 24.32
N THR A 183 -11.76 -12.19 25.52
CA THR A 183 -10.45 -11.66 25.93
C THR A 183 -9.32 -12.27 25.08
N ARG A 184 -9.39 -13.56 24.78
CA ARG A 184 -8.44 -14.24 23.89
C ARG A 184 -8.52 -13.70 22.46
N GLU A 185 -9.73 -13.56 21.92
CA GLU A 185 -9.96 -12.99 20.59
C GLU A 185 -9.41 -11.57 20.48
N LEU A 186 -9.67 -10.72 21.48
CA LEU A 186 -9.18 -9.33 21.52
C LEU A 186 -7.65 -9.26 21.59
N LYS A 187 -7.00 -10.11 22.39
CA LYS A 187 -5.53 -10.17 22.46
C LYS A 187 -4.92 -10.50 21.10
N ILE A 188 -5.46 -11.51 20.42
CA ILE A 188 -5.00 -11.90 19.07
C ILE A 188 -5.23 -10.77 18.07
N ALA A 189 -6.39 -10.11 18.11
CA ALA A 189 -6.68 -8.98 17.23
C ALA A 189 -5.73 -7.80 17.47
N LEU A 190 -5.45 -7.46 18.73
CA LEU A 190 -4.55 -6.37 19.09
C LEU A 190 -3.12 -6.64 18.62
N GLU A 191 -2.63 -7.87 18.79
CA GLU A 191 -1.30 -8.26 18.34
C GLU A 191 -1.17 -8.18 16.82
N LYS A 192 -2.19 -8.64 16.07
CA LYS A 192 -2.27 -8.49 14.61
C LYS A 192 -2.27 -7.03 14.18
N THR A 193 -3.08 -6.18 14.81
CA THR A 193 -3.14 -4.74 14.47
C THR A 193 -1.81 -4.05 14.76
N LYS A 194 -1.15 -4.36 15.88
CA LYS A 194 0.15 -3.79 16.24
C LYS A 194 1.25 -4.22 15.26
N GLN A 195 1.24 -5.49 14.84
CA GLN A 195 2.15 -5.99 13.81
C GLN A 195 1.95 -5.24 12.49
N ALA A 196 0.71 -5.13 12.02
CA ALA A 196 0.36 -4.43 10.79
C ALA A 196 0.77 -2.95 10.85
N GLN A 197 0.54 -2.27 11.98
CA GLN A 197 0.94 -0.88 12.16
C GLN A 197 2.47 -0.70 12.10
N LYS A 198 3.23 -1.60 12.71
CA LYS A 198 4.71 -1.54 12.65
C LYS A 198 5.23 -1.77 11.23
N GLU A 199 4.58 -2.61 10.46
CA GLU A 199 4.92 -2.86 9.05
C GLU A 199 4.60 -1.65 8.17
N THR A 200 3.44 -1.00 8.37
CA THR A 200 3.07 0.20 7.62
C THR A 200 3.98 1.39 7.96
N GLU A 201 4.34 1.59 9.23
CA GLU A 201 5.27 2.65 9.66
C GLU A 201 6.66 2.46 9.04
N LYS A 202 7.18 1.22 9.02
CA LYS A 202 8.45 0.91 8.37
C LYS A 202 8.40 1.17 6.86
N ALA A 203 7.33 0.75 6.18
CA ALA A 203 7.16 0.97 4.75
C ALA A 203 7.07 2.48 4.43
N ALA A 204 6.34 3.25 5.23
CA ALA A 204 6.21 4.69 5.07
C ALA A 204 7.57 5.42 5.26
N ALA A 205 8.35 5.03 6.28
CA ALA A 205 9.68 5.60 6.50
C ALA A 205 10.64 5.31 5.35
N ALA A 206 10.62 4.08 4.82
CA ALA A 206 11.44 3.71 3.66
C ALA A 206 11.04 4.51 2.40
N ALA A 207 9.74 4.66 2.14
CA ALA A 207 9.23 5.43 1.00
C ALA A 207 9.60 6.93 1.11
N ALA A 208 9.48 7.51 2.31
CA ALA A 208 9.89 8.89 2.56
C ALA A 208 11.39 9.10 2.31
N ALA A 209 12.25 8.20 2.81
CA ALA A 209 13.68 8.26 2.59
C ALA A 209 14.04 8.14 1.09
N GLN A 210 13.35 7.26 0.37
CA GLN A 210 13.54 7.09 -1.07
C GLN A 210 13.13 8.34 -1.86
N LYS A 211 12.01 8.99 -1.51
CA LYS A 211 11.57 10.24 -2.14
C LYS A 211 12.58 11.37 -1.94
N VAL A 212 13.05 11.59 -0.71
CA VAL A 212 14.06 12.62 -0.39
C VAL A 212 15.35 12.36 -1.15
N ARG A 213 15.79 11.10 -1.23
CA ARG A 213 16.98 10.71 -1.99
C ARG A 213 16.85 11.05 -3.48
N SER A 214 15.68 10.82 -4.07
CA SER A 214 15.42 11.14 -5.48
C SER A 214 15.43 12.65 -5.75
N GLU A 215 14.71 13.42 -4.93
CA GLU A 215 14.64 14.87 -5.04
C GLU A 215 16.04 15.49 -4.90
N PHE A 216 16.83 15.02 -3.93
CA PHE A 216 18.22 15.44 -3.74
C PHE A 216 19.07 15.16 -4.98
N LEU A 217 19.02 13.94 -5.52
CA LEU A 217 19.81 13.60 -6.72
C LEU A 217 19.40 14.44 -7.93
N SER A 218 18.10 14.69 -8.13
CA SER A 218 17.61 15.53 -9.23
C SER A 218 18.12 16.97 -9.13
N VAL A 219 18.02 17.59 -7.94
CA VAL A 219 18.50 18.95 -7.70
C VAL A 219 20.02 19.04 -7.88
N MET A 220 20.78 18.12 -7.26
CA MET A 220 22.23 18.07 -7.44
C MET A 220 22.63 17.84 -8.90
N GLY A 221 21.84 17.08 -9.66
CA GLY A 221 22.02 16.91 -11.10
C GLY A 221 22.00 18.23 -11.88
N HIS A 222 21.05 19.10 -11.56
CA HIS A 222 20.96 20.43 -12.17
C HIS A 222 22.13 21.32 -11.73
N GLU A 223 22.41 21.36 -10.42
CA GLU A 223 23.46 22.21 -9.84
C GLU A 223 24.87 21.80 -10.25
N LEU A 224 25.11 20.51 -10.55
CA LEU A 224 26.39 20.02 -11.06
C LEU A 224 26.54 20.19 -12.57
N ARG A 225 25.43 20.17 -13.32
CA ARG A 225 25.47 20.33 -14.79
C ARG A 225 25.90 21.74 -15.19
N THR A 226 25.43 22.77 -14.49
CA THR A 226 25.74 24.17 -14.79
C THR A 226 27.25 24.50 -14.76
N PRO A 227 27.99 24.24 -13.66
CA PRO A 227 29.43 24.51 -13.64
C PRO A 227 30.21 23.61 -14.61
N LEU A 228 29.74 22.39 -14.85
CA LEU A 228 30.40 21.44 -15.74
C LEU A 228 30.24 21.84 -17.22
N ASN A 229 29.07 22.32 -17.61
CA ASN A 229 28.82 22.89 -18.92
C ASN A 229 29.66 24.16 -19.14
N ALA A 230 29.87 24.98 -18.11
CA ALA A 230 30.76 26.15 -18.20
C ALA A 230 32.21 25.74 -18.45
N ILE A 231 32.72 24.71 -17.73
CA ILE A 231 34.06 24.16 -17.96
C ILE A 231 34.23 23.64 -19.38
N LEU A 232 33.21 22.95 -19.92
CA LEU A 232 33.22 22.47 -21.30
C LEU A 232 33.17 23.62 -22.32
N GLY A 233 32.31 24.61 -22.09
CA GLY A 233 32.22 25.80 -22.95
C GLY A 233 33.54 26.56 -23.03
N PHE A 234 34.21 26.80 -21.89
CA PHE A 234 35.54 27.41 -21.89
C PHE A 234 36.59 26.53 -22.56
N SER A 235 36.51 25.22 -22.41
CA SER A 235 37.42 24.29 -23.10
C SER A 235 37.22 24.35 -24.62
N ASP A 236 35.98 24.48 -25.08
CA ASP A 236 35.65 24.60 -26.51
C ASP A 236 36.08 25.95 -27.09
N LEU A 237 35.97 27.04 -26.32
CA LEU A 237 36.49 28.34 -26.71
C LEU A 237 38.02 28.37 -26.77
N LEU A 238 38.71 27.63 -25.88
CA LEU A 238 40.16 27.57 -25.84
C LEU A 238 40.76 26.69 -26.94
N LYS A 239 40.03 25.65 -27.38
CA LYS A 239 40.54 24.65 -28.33
C LYS A 239 41.07 25.26 -29.65
N PRO A 240 40.41 26.22 -30.31
CA PRO A 240 40.93 26.86 -31.53
C PRO A 240 42.21 27.69 -31.32
N HIS A 241 42.53 28.08 -30.09
CA HIS A 241 43.70 28.91 -29.78
C HIS A 241 44.97 28.10 -29.51
N PHE A 242 44.86 26.77 -29.40
CA PHE A 242 46.00 25.88 -29.17
C PHE A 242 46.09 24.84 -30.28
N ASN A 243 47.01 25.05 -31.23
CA ASN A 243 47.14 24.20 -32.42
C ASN A 243 48.06 22.98 -32.22
N ASP A 244 48.99 23.00 -31.25
CA ASP A 244 49.86 21.85 -30.94
C ASP A 244 50.55 21.98 -29.57
N GLY A 245 50.94 20.83 -29.00
CA GLY A 245 51.71 20.73 -27.74
C GLY A 245 50.87 20.53 -26.46
N LYS A 246 51.56 20.51 -25.31
CA LYS A 246 50.97 20.19 -23.99
C LYS A 246 49.69 20.99 -23.63
N PRO A 247 49.56 22.30 -23.93
CA PRO A 247 48.33 23.04 -23.65
C PRO A 247 47.10 22.52 -24.41
N ALA A 248 47.26 22.11 -25.68
CA ALA A 248 46.18 21.50 -26.46
C ALA A 248 45.78 20.13 -25.89
N GLU A 249 46.76 19.34 -25.43
CA GLU A 249 46.52 18.09 -24.72
C GLU A 249 45.75 18.30 -23.39
N TYR A 250 46.10 19.34 -22.62
CA TYR A 250 45.38 19.68 -21.39
C TYR A 250 43.94 20.11 -21.64
N VAL A 251 43.69 20.96 -22.65
CA VAL A 251 42.32 21.37 -23.02
C VAL A 251 41.50 20.17 -23.50
N ALA A 252 42.10 19.27 -24.30
CA ALA A 252 41.45 18.04 -24.73
C ALA A 252 41.14 17.11 -23.55
N ALA A 253 42.05 16.99 -22.57
CA ALA A 253 41.86 16.19 -21.37
C ALA A 253 40.76 16.76 -20.46
N ILE A 254 40.71 18.08 -20.26
CA ILE A 254 39.64 18.75 -19.50
C ILE A 254 38.29 18.50 -20.17
N LYS A 255 38.21 18.69 -21.50
CA LYS A 255 36.98 18.43 -22.26
C LYS A 255 36.52 16.98 -22.13
N SER A 256 37.42 16.03 -22.31
CA SER A 256 37.11 14.59 -22.20
C SER A 256 36.63 14.22 -20.79
N SER A 257 37.28 14.76 -19.75
CA SER A 257 36.92 14.52 -18.35
C SER A 257 35.56 15.13 -17.99
N GLY A 258 35.29 16.36 -18.46
CA GLY A 258 34.01 17.03 -18.25
C GLY A 258 32.86 16.30 -18.92
N GLN A 259 33.04 15.86 -20.17
CA GLN A 259 32.04 15.07 -20.89
C GLN A 259 31.75 13.75 -20.17
N SER A 260 32.80 13.07 -19.70
CA SER A 260 32.68 11.83 -18.93
C SER A 260 31.90 12.03 -17.62
N LEU A 261 32.11 13.15 -16.93
CA LEU A 261 31.40 13.47 -15.71
C LEU A 261 29.92 13.81 -15.98
N ILE A 262 29.59 14.50 -17.08
CA ILE A 262 28.19 14.73 -17.48
C ILE A 262 27.48 13.41 -17.75
N THR A 263 28.13 12.50 -18.49
CA THR A 263 27.56 11.17 -18.77
C THR A 263 27.30 10.40 -17.47
N LEU A 264 28.27 10.38 -16.56
CA LEU A 264 28.14 9.73 -15.24
C LEU A 264 27.01 10.34 -14.42
N LEU A 265 26.90 11.68 -14.40
CA LEU A 265 25.83 12.38 -13.70
C LEU A 265 24.46 12.01 -14.26
N ASN A 266 24.31 12.02 -15.58
CA ASN A 266 23.07 11.63 -16.26
C ASN A 266 22.73 10.16 -16.01
N ASP A 267 23.74 9.28 -15.98
CA ASP A 267 23.59 7.87 -15.66
C ASP A 267 23.06 7.64 -14.23
N ILE A 268 23.57 8.39 -13.25
CA ILE A 268 23.07 8.36 -11.86
C ILE A 268 21.63 8.88 -11.79
N LEU A 269 21.32 9.96 -12.49
CA LEU A 269 19.96 10.52 -12.54
C LEU A 269 18.97 9.56 -13.18
N ASP A 270 19.35 8.90 -14.28
CA ASP A 270 18.53 7.89 -14.95
C ASP A 270 18.27 6.70 -14.00
N ILE A 271 19.28 6.22 -13.26
CA ILE A 271 19.09 5.18 -12.23
C ILE A 271 18.10 5.64 -11.16
N SER A 272 18.22 6.87 -10.66
CA SER A 272 17.31 7.42 -9.66
C SER A 272 15.87 7.51 -10.18
N LYS A 273 15.67 7.99 -11.41
CA LYS A 273 14.33 8.03 -12.04
C LYS A 273 13.73 6.64 -12.20
N MET A 274 14.54 5.66 -12.58
CA MET A 274 14.11 4.26 -12.72
C MET A 274 13.66 3.64 -11.39
N GLU A 275 14.40 3.86 -10.29
CA GLU A 275 14.06 3.29 -8.98
C GLU A 275 12.73 3.80 -8.43
N ASN A 276 12.31 4.98 -8.86
CA ASN A 276 11.07 5.61 -8.44
C ASN A 276 9.93 5.42 -9.45
N GLY A 277 10.14 4.63 -10.52
CA GLY A 277 9.14 4.41 -11.56
C GLY A 277 8.80 5.66 -12.39
N GLN A 278 9.65 6.69 -12.36
CA GLN A 278 9.46 7.97 -13.05
C GLN A 278 10.09 7.98 -14.46
N LEU A 279 10.61 6.83 -14.92
CA LEU A 279 11.15 6.70 -16.27
C LEU A 279 10.02 6.41 -17.25
N GLU A 280 9.63 7.42 -18.03
CA GLU A 280 8.73 7.25 -19.17
C GLU A 280 9.53 6.83 -20.41
N ILE A 281 9.01 5.82 -21.13
CA ILE A 281 9.53 5.38 -22.42
C ILE A 281 8.67 6.03 -23.51
N GLU A 282 9.29 6.85 -24.33
CA GLU A 282 8.61 7.60 -25.38
C GLU A 282 8.75 6.84 -26.70
N TYR A 283 7.68 6.17 -27.12
CA TYR A 283 7.68 5.43 -28.38
C TYR A 283 7.33 6.35 -29.54
N GLU A 284 8.25 6.46 -30.49
CA GLU A 284 8.10 7.21 -31.73
C GLU A 284 8.33 6.31 -32.95
N ALA A 285 7.87 6.75 -34.12
CA ALA A 285 8.12 6.03 -35.37
C ALA A 285 9.58 6.23 -35.79
N ALA A 286 10.41 5.20 -35.58
CA ALA A 286 11.85 5.27 -35.78
C ALA A 286 12.39 4.12 -36.61
N SER A 287 13.46 4.40 -37.36
CA SER A 287 14.17 3.38 -38.14
C SER A 287 15.29 2.75 -37.34
N LEU A 288 15.18 1.44 -37.07
CA LEU A 288 16.25 0.67 -36.42
C LEU A 288 17.56 0.74 -37.22
N LYS A 289 17.46 0.75 -38.56
CA LYS A 289 18.62 0.88 -39.46
C LYS A 289 19.36 2.20 -39.22
N GLN A 290 18.65 3.32 -39.15
CA GLN A 290 19.23 4.64 -38.89
C GLN A 290 19.89 4.72 -37.51
N ILE A 291 19.24 4.18 -36.48
CA ILE A 291 19.80 4.17 -35.12
C ILE A 291 21.13 3.43 -35.10
N MET A 292 21.19 2.23 -35.70
CA MET A 292 22.39 1.40 -35.72
C MET A 292 23.50 1.95 -36.64
N ASN A 293 23.15 2.53 -37.78
CA ASN A 293 24.11 3.23 -38.64
C ASN A 293 24.78 4.39 -37.90
N GLY A 294 24.02 5.18 -37.12
CA GLY A 294 24.59 6.24 -36.30
C GLY A 294 25.53 5.73 -35.19
N ILE A 295 25.32 4.51 -34.69
CA ILE A 295 26.27 3.86 -33.77
C ILE A 295 27.55 3.44 -34.51
N GLU A 296 27.43 2.92 -35.72
CA GLU A 296 28.59 2.58 -36.55
C GLU A 296 29.42 3.84 -36.88
N GLU A 297 28.80 4.94 -37.32
CA GLU A 297 29.49 6.19 -37.61
C GLU A 297 30.28 6.73 -36.40
N MET A 298 29.72 6.57 -35.20
CA MET A 298 30.36 7.00 -33.96
C MET A 298 31.58 6.13 -33.59
N TYR A 299 31.49 4.80 -33.75
CA TYR A 299 32.50 3.88 -33.24
C TYR A 299 33.47 3.34 -34.28
N ARG A 300 33.15 3.42 -35.58
CA ARG A 300 34.03 2.95 -36.67
C ARG A 300 35.38 3.70 -36.69
N PRO A 301 35.46 5.03 -36.50
CA PRO A 301 36.75 5.73 -36.40
C PRO A 301 37.57 5.27 -35.18
N VAL A 302 36.91 5.11 -34.03
CA VAL A 302 37.56 4.70 -32.77
C VAL A 302 38.09 3.26 -32.86
N ALA A 303 37.28 2.35 -33.43
CA ALA A 303 37.67 0.98 -33.69
C ALA A 303 38.84 0.91 -34.70
N SER A 304 38.80 1.72 -35.77
CA SER A 304 39.87 1.77 -36.78
C SER A 304 41.18 2.28 -36.19
N GLN A 305 41.16 3.28 -35.30
CA GLN A 305 42.36 3.72 -34.57
C GLN A 305 42.99 2.61 -33.73
N LYS A 306 42.18 1.69 -33.20
CA LYS A 306 42.63 0.48 -32.50
C LYS A 306 42.89 -0.73 -33.42
N GLN A 307 42.80 -0.57 -34.73
CA GLN A 307 42.93 -1.65 -35.72
C GLN A 307 41.92 -2.79 -35.53
N LEU A 308 40.72 -2.47 -35.01
CA LEU A 308 39.62 -3.42 -34.85
C LEU A 308 38.70 -3.40 -36.07
N VAL A 309 38.25 -4.58 -36.51
CA VAL A 309 37.26 -4.70 -37.58
C VAL A 309 35.86 -4.47 -36.99
N PHE A 310 35.20 -3.39 -37.39
CA PHE A 310 33.79 -3.15 -37.06
C PHE A 310 32.89 -3.62 -38.19
N SER A 311 31.88 -4.43 -37.88
CA SER A 311 30.91 -4.92 -38.87
C SER A 311 29.47 -4.71 -38.39
N LEU A 312 28.63 -4.22 -39.29
CA LEU A 312 27.20 -4.02 -39.08
C LEU A 312 26.40 -4.94 -40.02
N ALA A 313 25.38 -5.61 -39.48
CA ALA A 313 24.53 -6.51 -40.25
C ALA A 313 23.04 -6.37 -39.87
N PHE A 314 22.16 -6.45 -40.87
CA PHE A 314 20.71 -6.40 -40.72
C PHE A 314 20.06 -7.58 -41.44
N ASP A 315 18.91 -8.02 -40.95
CA ASP A 315 18.03 -8.92 -41.71
C ASP A 315 17.30 -8.13 -42.81
N GLU A 316 17.22 -8.68 -44.03
CA GLU A 316 16.51 -8.06 -45.16
C GLU A 316 15.03 -7.79 -44.83
N LYS A 317 14.44 -8.60 -43.94
CA LYS A 317 13.05 -8.48 -43.51
C LYS A 317 12.82 -7.43 -42.42
N THR A 318 13.85 -6.66 -42.04
CA THR A 318 13.73 -5.60 -41.04
C THR A 318 12.83 -4.47 -41.56
N PRO A 319 11.68 -4.19 -40.90
CA PRO A 319 10.80 -3.08 -41.30
C PRO A 319 11.52 -1.73 -41.21
N ASP A 320 11.16 -0.80 -42.10
CA ASP A 320 11.85 0.50 -42.18
C ASP A 320 11.48 1.44 -41.03
N SER A 321 10.29 1.28 -40.44
CA SER A 321 9.82 2.10 -39.33
C SER A 321 9.11 1.26 -38.27
N LEU A 322 9.51 1.45 -37.01
CA LEU A 322 9.10 0.68 -35.84
C LEU A 322 8.81 1.66 -34.69
N MET A 323 7.85 1.34 -33.84
CA MET A 323 7.56 2.16 -32.66
C MET A 323 8.60 1.89 -31.57
N LEU A 324 9.57 2.78 -31.44
CA LEU A 324 10.75 2.62 -30.58
C LEU A 324 11.05 3.94 -29.87
N ASP A 325 11.69 3.86 -28.71
CA ASP A 325 12.36 5.01 -28.10
C ASP A 325 13.79 5.08 -28.64
N SER A 326 14.01 5.92 -29.67
CA SER A 326 15.30 6.03 -30.36
C SER A 326 16.42 6.44 -29.40
N ARG A 327 16.12 7.33 -28.46
CA ARG A 327 17.09 7.90 -27.53
C ARG A 327 17.56 6.84 -26.53
N ARG A 328 16.64 6.09 -25.92
CA ARG A 328 16.96 5.02 -24.97
C ARG A 328 17.61 3.83 -25.66
N LEU A 329 17.15 3.46 -26.86
CA LEU A 329 17.79 2.39 -27.64
C LEU A 329 19.23 2.76 -28.02
N ARG A 330 19.47 4.00 -28.45
CA ARG A 330 20.82 4.51 -28.71
C ARG A 330 21.69 4.46 -27.45
N GLN A 331 21.17 4.87 -26.29
CA GLN A 331 21.89 4.80 -25.01
C GLN A 331 22.30 3.37 -24.65
N ILE A 332 21.39 2.40 -24.83
CA ILE A 332 21.70 0.97 -24.62
C ILE A 332 22.85 0.55 -25.55
N LEU A 333 22.77 0.86 -26.85
CA LEU A 333 23.78 0.46 -27.83
C LEU A 333 25.13 1.13 -27.61
N VAL A 334 25.16 2.42 -27.25
CA VAL A 334 26.39 3.14 -26.87
C VAL A 334 27.07 2.44 -25.71
N ASN A 335 26.33 2.01 -24.68
CA ASN A 335 26.90 1.30 -23.54
C ASN A 335 27.47 -0.08 -23.92
N LEU A 336 26.78 -0.84 -24.76
CA LEU A 336 27.24 -2.16 -25.18
C LEU A 336 28.41 -2.11 -26.16
N VAL A 337 28.31 -1.28 -27.21
CA VAL A 337 29.37 -1.13 -28.22
C VAL A 337 30.58 -0.42 -27.63
N GLY A 338 30.38 0.58 -26.77
CA GLY A 338 31.47 1.22 -26.03
C GLY A 338 32.25 0.23 -25.19
N ASN A 339 31.58 -0.69 -24.49
CA ASN A 339 32.25 -1.78 -23.77
C ASN A 339 33.00 -2.72 -24.73
N ALA A 340 32.42 -3.11 -25.86
CA ALA A 340 33.09 -3.96 -26.85
C ALA A 340 34.39 -3.32 -27.37
N VAL A 341 34.36 -2.03 -27.73
CA VAL A 341 35.55 -1.26 -28.19
C VAL A 341 36.56 -1.05 -27.07
N LYS A 342 36.10 -0.90 -25.83
CA LYS A 342 36.97 -0.72 -24.67
C LYS A 342 37.77 -2.00 -24.35
N PHE A 343 37.11 -3.16 -24.33
CA PHE A 343 37.70 -4.42 -23.85
C PHE A 343 38.26 -5.33 -24.96
N THR A 344 38.14 -4.93 -26.23
CA THR A 344 38.79 -5.62 -27.35
C THR A 344 40.10 -4.92 -27.70
N LYS A 345 41.23 -5.63 -27.56
CA LYS A 345 42.55 -5.10 -27.95
C LYS A 345 42.85 -5.35 -29.43
N THR A 346 42.51 -6.53 -29.93
CA THR A 346 42.72 -6.98 -31.31
C THR A 346 41.55 -7.84 -31.75
N GLY A 347 41.16 -7.78 -33.02
CA GLY A 347 40.10 -8.63 -33.58
C GLY A 347 38.95 -7.82 -34.15
N SER A 348 37.72 -8.23 -33.86
CA SER A 348 36.50 -7.66 -34.45
C SER A 348 35.40 -7.41 -33.44
N ILE A 349 34.54 -6.46 -33.81
CA ILE A 349 33.27 -6.14 -33.15
C ILE A 349 32.18 -6.26 -34.20
N LYS A 350 31.12 -6.98 -33.88
CA LYS A 350 29.99 -7.22 -34.77
C LYS A 350 28.68 -6.78 -34.11
N LEU A 351 28.01 -5.84 -34.74
CA LEU A 351 26.68 -5.38 -34.38
C LEU A 351 25.67 -5.99 -35.37
N THR A 352 24.68 -6.71 -34.87
CA THR A 352 23.69 -7.40 -35.72
C THR A 352 22.28 -7.18 -35.20
N ALA A 353 21.34 -6.85 -36.09
CA ALA A 353 19.91 -6.84 -35.79
C ALA A 353 19.16 -7.86 -36.64
N ARG A 354 18.26 -8.60 -35.98
CA ARG A 354 17.34 -9.54 -36.60
C ARG A 354 15.92 -9.23 -36.18
N CYS A 355 15.00 -9.25 -37.14
CA CYS A 355 13.58 -9.01 -36.91
C CYS A 355 12.80 -10.25 -37.34
N THR A 356 11.98 -10.79 -36.46
CA THR A 356 11.11 -11.92 -36.76
C THR A 356 9.66 -11.46 -36.65
N ILE A 357 8.91 -11.61 -37.74
CA ILE A 357 7.48 -11.32 -37.78
C ILE A 357 6.75 -12.56 -37.27
N ASP A 358 5.93 -12.41 -36.23
CA ASP A 358 5.05 -13.49 -35.76
C ASP A 358 3.82 -13.55 -36.68
N GLU A 359 3.58 -14.70 -37.31
CA GLU A 359 2.41 -14.94 -38.18
C GLU A 359 1.08 -14.72 -37.44
N LYS A 360 1.05 -14.88 -36.12
CA LYS A 360 -0.14 -14.64 -35.28
C LYS A 360 -0.37 -13.17 -34.95
N ARG A 361 0.63 -12.29 -35.14
CA ARG A 361 0.55 -10.85 -34.89
C ARG A 361 1.24 -10.05 -36.00
N PRO A 362 0.62 -9.92 -37.19
CA PRO A 362 1.24 -9.31 -38.37
C PRO A 362 1.53 -7.80 -38.24
N LYS A 363 1.13 -7.16 -37.13
CA LYS A 363 1.39 -5.73 -36.84
C LYS A 363 2.56 -5.49 -35.89
N SER A 364 3.20 -6.55 -35.40
CA SER A 364 4.31 -6.48 -34.44
C SER A 364 5.48 -7.37 -34.88
N VAL A 365 6.69 -6.98 -34.52
CA VAL A 365 7.91 -7.77 -34.74
C VAL A 365 8.66 -7.99 -33.45
N ALA A 366 9.29 -9.16 -33.35
CA ALA A 366 10.30 -9.42 -32.34
C ALA A 366 11.66 -8.96 -32.88
N ILE A 367 12.29 -8.01 -32.19
CA ILE A 367 13.62 -7.50 -32.53
C ILE A 367 14.65 -8.16 -31.64
N SER A 368 15.71 -8.70 -32.23
CA SER A 368 16.91 -9.16 -31.52
C SER A 368 18.13 -8.41 -32.01
N ILE A 369 18.78 -7.67 -31.10
CA ILE A 369 20.01 -6.91 -31.39
C ILE A 369 21.15 -7.55 -30.60
N SER A 370 22.23 -7.95 -31.28
CA SER A 370 23.41 -8.51 -30.64
C SER A 370 24.67 -7.70 -30.91
N VAL A 371 25.45 -7.47 -29.85
CA VAL A 371 26.81 -6.92 -29.90
C VAL A 371 27.77 -8.05 -29.53
N GLU A 372 28.64 -8.43 -30.45
CA GLU A 372 29.61 -9.49 -30.30
C GLU A 372 31.02 -8.93 -30.43
N ASP A 373 31.88 -9.24 -29.46
CA ASP A 373 33.27 -8.81 -29.39
C ASP A 373 34.21 -10.02 -29.26
N THR A 374 35.46 -9.83 -29.62
CA THR A 374 36.55 -10.83 -29.51
C THR A 374 37.57 -10.44 -28.44
N GLY A 375 37.10 -9.70 -27.43
CA GLY A 375 37.94 -9.17 -26.36
C GLY A 375 38.27 -10.20 -25.28
N LEU A 376 38.57 -9.70 -24.08
CA LEU A 376 39.00 -10.51 -22.93
C LEU A 376 37.97 -11.57 -22.49
N GLY A 377 36.70 -11.42 -22.89
CA GLY A 377 35.62 -12.27 -22.39
C GLY A 377 35.33 -12.05 -20.90
N ILE A 378 34.33 -12.77 -20.39
CA ILE A 378 33.84 -12.65 -19.01
C ILE A 378 33.81 -14.05 -18.39
N PRO A 379 34.47 -14.28 -17.25
CA PRO A 379 34.44 -15.56 -16.56
C PRO A 379 33.05 -15.87 -15.98
N LYS A 380 32.70 -17.17 -15.93
CA LYS A 380 31.34 -17.64 -15.62
C LYS A 380 30.78 -17.14 -14.28
N ASN A 381 31.64 -17.04 -13.27
CA ASN A 381 31.30 -16.55 -11.92
C ASN A 381 30.90 -15.06 -11.90
N HIS A 382 31.18 -14.28 -12.94
CA HIS A 382 30.83 -12.87 -13.03
C HIS A 382 29.61 -12.58 -13.91
N LEU A 383 29.16 -13.51 -14.76
CA LEU A 383 28.09 -13.27 -15.75
C LEU A 383 26.76 -12.78 -15.15
N THR A 384 26.45 -13.16 -13.92
CA THR A 384 25.25 -12.68 -13.21
C THR A 384 25.44 -11.30 -12.61
N ARG A 385 26.66 -10.99 -12.14
CA ARG A 385 26.99 -9.78 -11.40
C ARG A 385 27.36 -8.59 -12.29
N ILE A 386 27.72 -8.79 -13.56
CA ILE A 386 28.08 -7.69 -14.48
C ILE A 386 26.95 -6.67 -14.70
N PHE A 387 25.71 -7.02 -14.38
CA PHE A 387 24.56 -6.11 -14.46
C PHE A 387 24.23 -5.41 -13.13
N GLU A 388 24.92 -5.74 -12.04
CA GLU A 388 24.79 -5.06 -10.75
C GLU A 388 25.53 -3.72 -10.76
N ALA A 389 24.91 -2.68 -10.20
CA ALA A 389 25.52 -1.35 -10.16
C ALA A 389 26.87 -1.36 -9.45
N PHE A 390 27.83 -0.57 -9.95
CA PHE A 390 29.18 -0.40 -9.39
C PHE A 390 30.04 -1.67 -9.38
N THR A 391 29.65 -2.71 -10.13
CA THR A 391 30.45 -3.93 -10.24
C THR A 391 31.51 -3.76 -11.32
N GLN A 392 32.79 -3.80 -10.93
CA GLN A 392 33.93 -3.80 -11.85
C GLN A 392 34.75 -5.08 -11.67
N GLN A 393 35.32 -5.61 -12.74
CA GLN A 393 36.28 -6.71 -12.65
C GLN A 393 37.68 -6.16 -12.42
N THR A 394 38.30 -6.57 -11.31
CA THR A 394 39.72 -6.30 -11.04
C THR A 394 40.56 -7.28 -11.86
N TYR A 395 40.87 -6.92 -13.11
CA TYR A 395 41.91 -7.63 -13.86
C TYR A 395 43.28 -7.26 -13.29
N SER A 396 44.18 -8.24 -13.23
CA SER A 396 45.52 -8.15 -12.62
C SER A 396 46.46 -7.12 -13.26
N ASP A 397 46.06 -6.50 -14.38
CA ASP A 397 46.75 -5.37 -15.00
C ASP A 397 46.09 -4.06 -14.56
N ALA A 398 46.44 -3.61 -13.35
CA ALA A 398 45.88 -2.45 -12.64
C ALA A 398 46.27 -1.07 -13.22
N ARG A 399 46.57 -0.99 -14.52
CA ARG A 399 46.70 0.31 -15.22
C ARG A 399 45.72 0.34 -16.40
N SER A 400 44.85 1.35 -16.38
CA SER A 400 44.04 1.88 -17.49
C SER A 400 42.78 1.13 -17.99
N HIS A 401 41.79 0.87 -17.13
CA HIS A 401 40.42 0.60 -17.62
C HIS A 401 39.35 1.45 -16.91
N GLU A 402 39.30 2.75 -17.22
CA GLU A 402 38.34 3.74 -16.72
C GLU A 402 36.88 3.38 -17.00
N GLY A 403 36.02 3.33 -15.96
CA GLY A 403 34.57 3.28 -16.10
C GLY A 403 33.89 2.95 -14.78
N VAL A 404 32.75 3.57 -14.47
CA VAL A 404 32.11 3.49 -13.13
C VAL A 404 31.35 2.19 -12.88
N GLY A 405 31.11 1.38 -13.91
CA GLY A 405 30.37 0.12 -13.79
C GLY A 405 28.84 0.32 -13.76
N LEU A 406 28.33 1.41 -14.36
CA LEU A 406 26.89 1.70 -14.43
C LEU A 406 26.28 1.36 -15.80
N GLY A 407 27.05 1.39 -16.88
CA GLY A 407 26.51 1.28 -18.24
C GLY A 407 25.74 -0.01 -18.53
N LEU A 408 26.21 -1.17 -18.03
CA LEU A 408 25.50 -2.45 -18.20
C LEU A 408 24.24 -2.53 -17.33
N THR A 409 24.28 -1.97 -16.11
CA THR A 409 23.10 -1.87 -15.25
C THR A 409 22.01 -1.02 -15.89
N ILE A 410 22.39 0.13 -16.46
CA ILE A 410 21.48 1.03 -17.19
C ILE A 410 20.92 0.34 -18.43
N ALA A 411 21.77 -0.32 -19.22
CA ALA A 411 21.33 -1.08 -20.38
C ALA A 411 20.28 -2.14 -20.01
N LYS A 412 20.52 -2.92 -18.94
CA LYS A 412 19.55 -3.91 -18.46
C LYS A 412 18.23 -3.28 -18.03
N ARG A 413 18.28 -2.22 -17.22
CA ARG A 413 17.07 -1.55 -16.71
C ARG A 413 16.27 -0.90 -17.84
N LEU A 414 16.92 -0.24 -18.80
CA LEU A 414 16.26 0.34 -19.97
C LEU A 414 15.59 -0.74 -20.82
N VAL A 415 16.28 -1.85 -21.10
CA VAL A 415 15.69 -2.97 -21.84
C VAL A 415 14.46 -3.53 -21.11
N THR A 416 14.52 -3.69 -19.79
CA THR A 416 13.37 -4.12 -18.98
C THR A 416 12.22 -3.11 -19.02
N ALA A 417 12.51 -1.80 -18.93
CA ALA A 417 11.50 -0.74 -19.06
C ALA A 417 10.84 -0.73 -20.45
N MET A 418 11.59 -1.07 -21.50
CA MET A 418 11.08 -1.29 -22.86
C MET A 418 10.39 -2.66 -23.05
N LYS A 419 10.10 -3.38 -21.95
CA LYS A 419 9.47 -4.72 -21.93
C LYS A 419 10.26 -5.80 -22.68
N GLY A 420 11.57 -5.63 -22.77
CA GLY A 420 12.49 -6.58 -23.37
C GLY A 420 13.32 -7.37 -22.36
N GLN A 421 14.23 -8.18 -22.90
CA GLN A 421 15.21 -8.95 -22.13
C GLN A 421 16.61 -8.74 -22.68
N ILE A 422 17.60 -8.67 -21.79
CA ILE A 422 19.03 -8.69 -22.14
C ILE A 422 19.66 -9.97 -21.62
N SER A 423 20.53 -10.57 -22.43
CA SER A 423 21.28 -11.78 -22.11
C SER A 423 22.74 -11.64 -22.54
N VAL A 424 23.61 -12.41 -21.91
CA VAL A 424 25.04 -12.44 -22.21
C VAL A 424 25.51 -13.88 -22.37
N SER A 425 26.31 -14.14 -23.40
CA SER A 425 27.09 -15.36 -23.58
C SER A 425 28.54 -14.96 -23.76
N SER A 426 29.43 -15.43 -22.90
CA SER A 426 30.84 -15.03 -22.94
C SER A 426 31.75 -16.15 -22.47
N LYS A 427 32.97 -16.16 -23.00
CA LYS A 427 34.04 -17.06 -22.59
C LYS A 427 35.33 -16.27 -22.44
N GLU A 428 35.95 -16.39 -21.27
CA GLU A 428 37.22 -15.75 -20.94
C GLU A 428 38.29 -16.11 -22.00
N GLY A 429 39.01 -15.08 -22.46
CA GLY A 429 40.01 -15.13 -23.52
C GLY A 429 39.48 -15.25 -24.96
N VAL A 430 38.16 -15.35 -25.15
CA VAL A 430 37.55 -15.53 -26.49
C VAL A 430 36.68 -14.34 -26.91
N GLY A 431 35.93 -13.76 -25.97
CA GLY A 431 35.06 -12.61 -26.23
C GLY A 431 33.67 -12.76 -25.62
N SER A 432 32.81 -11.77 -25.86
CA SER A 432 31.45 -11.71 -25.31
C SER A 432 30.41 -11.38 -26.36
N LYS A 433 29.20 -11.90 -26.15
CA LYS A 433 28.02 -11.61 -26.96
C LYS A 433 26.88 -11.17 -26.06
N PHE A 434 26.52 -9.91 -26.15
CA PHE A 434 25.34 -9.34 -25.51
C PHE A 434 24.18 -9.34 -26.49
N THR A 435 23.02 -9.86 -26.09
CA THR A 435 21.82 -9.93 -26.93
C THR A 435 20.64 -9.29 -26.21
N ILE A 436 20.03 -8.31 -26.86
CA ILE A 436 18.80 -7.64 -26.45
C ILE A 436 17.66 -8.19 -27.29
N THR A 437 16.53 -8.50 -26.66
CA THR A 437 15.32 -8.96 -27.33
C THR A 437 14.14 -8.09 -26.90
N LEU A 438 13.47 -7.47 -27.89
CA LEU A 438 12.21 -6.74 -27.73
C LEU A 438 11.11 -7.56 -28.41
N PRO A 439 10.19 -8.20 -27.67
CA PRO A 439 9.32 -9.24 -28.22
C PRO A 439 8.14 -8.71 -29.04
N ASP A 440 7.67 -7.48 -28.78
CA ASP A 440 6.38 -6.97 -29.30
C ASP A 440 6.49 -5.51 -29.74
N VAL A 441 7.27 -5.25 -30.79
CA VAL A 441 7.46 -3.90 -31.33
C VAL A 441 6.51 -3.66 -32.49
N LEU A 442 5.66 -2.63 -32.40
CA LEU A 442 4.69 -2.31 -33.44
C LEU A 442 5.37 -1.78 -34.71
N ILE A 443 4.92 -2.26 -35.87
CA ILE A 443 5.32 -1.73 -37.17
C ILE A 443 4.57 -0.42 -37.41
N ALA A 444 5.31 0.67 -37.65
CA ALA A 444 4.71 1.93 -38.05
C ALA A 444 4.23 1.83 -39.50
N LYS A 445 3.01 2.29 -39.80
CA LYS A 445 2.58 2.40 -41.21
C LYS A 445 3.26 3.61 -41.84
N ASN A 446 4.09 3.36 -42.87
CA ASN A 446 4.82 4.31 -43.72
C ASN A 446 4.48 5.82 -43.55
N GLN A 447 5.47 6.58 -43.11
CA GLN A 447 5.96 7.70 -43.91
C GLN A 447 7.41 7.39 -44.32
N PRO A 448 7.81 7.64 -45.58
CA PRO A 448 9.20 7.52 -45.97
C PRO A 448 10.02 8.62 -45.28
N SER A 449 10.94 8.23 -44.40
CA SER A 449 12.00 9.14 -43.95
C SER A 449 13.02 9.29 -45.08
N SER A 450 12.97 10.44 -45.76
CA SER A 450 14.16 11.05 -46.39
C SER A 450 15.31 11.15 -45.37
N PRO A 451 16.57 11.30 -45.81
CA PRO A 451 17.71 11.28 -44.90
C PRO A 451 17.55 12.38 -43.86
N VAL A 452 17.42 11.98 -42.61
CA VAL A 452 17.74 12.82 -41.47
C VAL A 452 19.26 12.78 -41.39
N GLU A 453 19.93 13.62 -42.20
CA GLU A 453 21.08 14.36 -41.69
C GLU A 453 20.69 14.89 -40.31
N PRO A 454 21.60 14.99 -39.33
CA PRO A 454 21.27 15.63 -38.09
C PRO A 454 20.73 17.01 -38.45
N GLU A 455 19.43 17.20 -38.31
CA GLU A 455 18.87 18.51 -38.12
C GLU A 455 19.43 18.97 -36.75
N THR A 456 20.69 19.45 -36.74
CA THR A 456 20.80 20.88 -36.54
C THR A 456 19.78 21.43 -37.50
N GLN A 457 18.61 21.85 -36.99
CA GLN A 457 17.87 22.86 -37.70
C GLN A 457 18.98 23.78 -38.22
N PRO A 458 19.18 23.95 -39.54
CA PRO A 458 19.55 25.28 -39.94
C PRO A 458 18.46 26.05 -39.23
N ALA A 459 18.81 26.90 -38.25
CA ALA A 459 17.95 28.01 -37.93
C ALA A 459 17.48 28.44 -39.31
N GLN A 460 16.23 28.12 -39.65
CA GLN A 460 15.63 28.68 -40.83
C GLN A 460 15.92 30.12 -40.51
N LYS A 461 16.80 30.77 -41.29
CA LYS A 461 16.72 32.21 -41.46
C LYS A 461 15.22 32.40 -41.49
N PRO A 462 14.61 33.07 -40.50
CA PRO A 462 13.20 33.26 -40.58
C PRO A 462 13.04 34.17 -41.79
N ALA A 463 12.85 33.56 -42.96
CA ALA A 463 12.59 34.20 -44.22
C ALA A 463 11.15 34.72 -44.23
N GLU A 464 10.46 34.60 -43.09
CA GLU A 464 9.25 35.33 -42.73
C GLU A 464 9.37 36.05 -41.37
N ALA A 465 10.59 36.38 -40.89
CA ALA A 465 10.77 37.29 -39.73
C ALA A 465 10.31 38.73 -40.00
N THR A 466 9.83 39.05 -41.20
CA THR A 466 9.50 40.41 -41.58
C THR A 466 8.07 40.83 -41.27
N ASN A 467 7.13 39.91 -40.97
CA ASN A 467 5.68 40.25 -40.97
C ASN A 467 4.87 39.97 -39.70
N TRP A 468 5.53 39.91 -38.53
CA TRP A 468 4.85 39.92 -37.22
C TRP A 468 3.88 41.11 -37.06
N GLY A 469 4.21 42.22 -37.73
CA GLY A 469 3.46 43.48 -37.77
C GLY A 469 2.39 43.61 -38.86
N ASP A 470 2.18 42.62 -39.73
CA ASP A 470 1.23 42.77 -40.84
C ASP A 470 0.02 41.84 -40.72
N ARG A 471 0.20 40.63 -40.18
CA ARG A 471 -0.89 39.67 -40.03
C ARG A 471 -1.88 40.03 -38.93
N PHE A 472 -1.41 40.58 -37.81
CA PHE A 472 -2.29 41.01 -36.70
C PHE A 472 -2.99 42.34 -36.99
N PHE A 473 -2.38 43.18 -37.83
CA PHE A 473 -2.80 44.58 -38.05
C PHE A 473 -3.65 44.79 -39.30
N SER A 474 -3.98 43.71 -40.02
CA SER A 474 -4.94 43.70 -41.12
C SER A 474 -6.41 43.52 -40.68
N ALA A 475 -6.66 43.30 -39.38
CA ALA A 475 -8.00 43.13 -38.82
C ALA A 475 -8.50 44.42 -38.14
N GLN A 476 -9.73 44.85 -38.46
CA GLN A 476 -10.41 45.96 -37.79
C GLN A 476 -10.57 45.68 -36.29
N ILE A 477 -9.84 46.42 -35.45
CA ILE A 477 -9.94 46.32 -33.99
C ILE A 477 -11.31 46.86 -33.57
N GLN A 478 -12.14 46.03 -32.96
CA GLN A 478 -13.47 46.42 -32.52
C GLN A 478 -13.38 47.37 -31.30
N PRO A 479 -14.29 48.35 -31.14
CA PRO A 479 -14.23 49.35 -30.06
C PRO A 479 -14.20 48.75 -28.64
N HIS A 480 -14.80 47.58 -28.44
CA HIS A 480 -14.85 46.89 -27.16
C HIS A 480 -13.51 46.24 -26.75
N ASP A 481 -12.64 45.92 -27.72
CA ASP A 481 -11.32 45.33 -27.48
C ASP A 481 -10.27 46.40 -27.13
N ARG A 482 -10.52 47.67 -27.47
CA ARG A 482 -9.58 48.79 -27.29
C ARG A 482 -9.19 49.03 -25.83
N LYS A 483 -10.17 48.97 -24.91
CA LYS A 483 -9.91 49.18 -23.47
C LYS A 483 -9.08 48.05 -22.87
N ARG A 484 -9.28 46.81 -23.34
CA ARG A 484 -8.51 45.62 -22.91
C ARG A 484 -7.09 45.65 -23.46
N LEU A 485 -6.91 46.09 -24.70
CA LEU A 485 -5.61 46.26 -25.34
C LEU A 485 -4.79 47.40 -24.70
N GLN A 486 -5.44 48.51 -24.32
CA GLN A 486 -4.77 49.60 -23.60
C GLN A 486 -4.25 49.15 -22.22
N MET A 487 -5.05 48.40 -21.45
CA MET A 487 -4.61 47.84 -20.16
C MET A 487 -3.48 46.81 -20.30
N LEU A 488 -3.39 46.10 -21.44
CA LEU A 488 -2.26 45.24 -21.73
C LEU A 488 -1.02 46.06 -22.06
N LEU A 489 -1.16 47.12 -22.87
CA LEU A 489 -0.04 48.00 -23.21
C LEU A 489 0.59 48.59 -21.94
N ASP A 490 -0.23 49.04 -20.98
CA ASP A 490 0.27 49.52 -19.69
C ASP A 490 1.11 48.45 -18.96
N LYS A 491 0.72 47.17 -19.02
CA LYS A 491 1.48 46.06 -18.41
C LYS A 491 2.76 45.71 -19.17
N LEU A 492 2.73 45.75 -20.50
CA LEU A 492 3.90 45.48 -21.34
C LEU A 492 4.94 46.61 -21.21
N GLU A 493 4.49 47.86 -21.14
CA GLU A 493 5.32 49.05 -20.90
C GLU A 493 5.77 49.17 -19.42
N ASN A 494 4.95 48.72 -18.45
CA ASN A 494 5.29 48.71 -17.01
C ASN A 494 4.38 47.73 -16.23
N PRO A 495 4.83 46.54 -15.79
CA PRO A 495 6.15 46.25 -15.20
C PRO A 495 7.04 45.30 -16.02
N ILE A 496 6.55 44.80 -17.16
CA ILE A 496 7.26 43.77 -17.92
C ILE A 496 8.52 44.34 -18.57
N MET A 497 8.52 45.61 -18.97
CA MET A 497 9.70 46.30 -19.49
C MET A 497 10.87 46.33 -18.48
N LYS A 498 10.60 46.61 -17.20
CA LYS A 498 11.60 46.54 -16.12
C LYS A 498 12.12 45.12 -15.90
N LYS A 499 11.22 44.13 -16.02
CA LYS A 499 11.61 42.73 -15.90
C LYS A 499 12.48 42.30 -17.08
N TRP A 500 12.17 42.77 -18.28
CA TRP A 500 13.00 42.58 -19.46
C TRP A 500 14.39 43.19 -19.29
N GLU A 501 14.51 44.44 -18.81
CA GLU A 501 15.81 45.11 -18.60
C GLU A 501 16.70 44.28 -17.66
N SER A 502 16.18 43.89 -16.48
CA SER A 502 16.91 43.06 -15.52
C SER A 502 17.28 41.67 -16.08
N THR A 503 16.39 41.06 -16.86
CA THR A 503 16.63 39.75 -17.46
C THR A 503 17.65 39.84 -18.62
N PHE A 504 17.61 40.91 -19.41
CA PHE A 504 18.51 41.14 -20.54
C PHE A 504 19.93 41.54 -20.09
N GLU A 505 20.06 42.30 -19.00
CA GLU A 505 21.37 42.64 -18.42
C GLU A 505 22.10 41.41 -17.83
N THR A 506 21.35 40.50 -17.20
CA THR A 506 21.93 39.35 -16.50
C THR A 506 22.19 38.16 -17.42
N MET A 507 21.49 38.06 -18.55
CA MET A 507 21.59 36.98 -19.53
C MET A 507 21.48 35.56 -18.94
N ILE A 508 20.78 35.42 -17.81
CA ILE A 508 20.56 34.13 -17.16
C ILE A 508 19.48 33.37 -17.92
N THR A 509 19.84 32.23 -18.54
CA THR A 509 18.94 31.46 -19.42
C THR A 509 17.65 31.03 -18.73
N THR A 510 17.68 30.68 -17.44
CA THR A 510 16.47 30.33 -16.69
C THR A 510 15.51 31.50 -16.49
N ASP A 511 16.03 32.72 -16.37
CA ASP A 511 15.22 33.92 -16.21
C ASP A 511 14.68 34.40 -17.56
N ILE A 512 15.43 34.21 -18.65
CA ILE A 512 14.97 34.44 -20.02
C ILE A 512 13.87 33.44 -20.40
N GLN A 513 14.03 32.16 -20.05
CA GLN A 513 13.01 31.15 -20.28
C GLN A 513 11.70 31.51 -19.58
N ARG A 514 11.77 31.82 -18.28
CA ARG A 514 10.60 32.27 -17.49
C ARG A 514 9.98 33.53 -18.07
N PHE A 515 10.79 34.46 -18.56
CA PHE A 515 10.31 35.66 -19.23
C PHE A 515 9.52 35.32 -20.50
N GLY A 516 10.06 34.45 -21.37
CA GLY A 516 9.38 33.96 -22.57
C GLY A 516 8.06 33.26 -22.26
N GLU A 517 8.03 32.38 -21.25
CA GLU A 517 6.81 31.69 -20.79
C GLU A 517 5.72 32.65 -20.29
N VAL A 518 6.12 33.72 -19.59
CA VAL A 518 5.19 34.78 -19.14
C VAL A 518 4.58 35.50 -20.34
N ILE A 519 5.40 35.87 -21.34
CA ILE A 519 4.93 36.55 -22.54
C ILE A 519 4.03 35.63 -23.38
N GLN A 520 4.40 34.36 -23.52
CA GLN A 520 3.58 33.35 -24.21
C GLN A 520 2.20 33.23 -23.57
N LYS A 521 2.17 33.11 -22.23
CA LYS A 521 0.92 33.01 -21.47
C LYS A 521 0.03 34.23 -21.66
N ILE A 522 0.60 35.44 -21.66
CA ILE A 522 -0.15 36.68 -21.94
C ILE A 522 -0.72 36.64 -23.37
N GLY A 523 0.06 36.20 -24.35
CA GLY A 523 -0.38 36.02 -25.73
C GLY A 523 -1.57 35.06 -25.85
N THR A 524 -1.49 33.90 -25.18
CA THR A 524 -2.56 32.88 -25.20
C THR A 524 -3.83 33.35 -24.49
N GLU A 525 -3.73 33.96 -23.31
CA GLU A 525 -4.90 34.44 -22.54
C GLU A 525 -5.68 35.54 -23.27
N LEU A 526 -4.99 36.31 -24.10
CA LEU A 526 -5.54 37.46 -24.81
C LEU A 526 -5.75 37.20 -26.30
N ARG A 527 -5.43 35.98 -26.76
CA ARG A 527 -5.52 35.53 -28.16
C ARG A 527 -4.73 36.44 -29.12
N ILE A 528 -3.56 36.88 -28.69
CA ILE A 528 -2.61 37.68 -29.47
C ILE A 528 -1.53 36.74 -29.99
N GLU A 529 -1.75 36.21 -31.19
CA GLU A 529 -0.88 35.23 -31.83
C GLU A 529 0.59 35.68 -31.93
N PRO A 530 0.93 36.93 -32.34
CA PRO A 530 2.33 37.36 -32.40
C PRO A 530 3.05 37.35 -31.04
N LEU A 531 2.36 37.69 -29.96
CA LEU A 531 2.94 37.72 -28.62
C LEU A 531 3.14 36.29 -28.09
N GLN A 532 2.21 35.39 -28.42
CA GLN A 532 2.33 33.97 -28.12
C GLN A 532 3.56 33.35 -28.81
N ILE A 533 3.69 33.53 -30.13
CA ILE A 533 4.79 32.94 -30.89
C ILE A 533 6.13 33.55 -30.45
N TRP A 534 6.20 34.85 -30.16
CA TRP A 534 7.42 35.48 -29.68
C TRP A 534 7.85 34.93 -28.32
N GLY A 535 6.92 34.79 -27.37
CA GLY A 535 7.21 34.22 -26.04
C GLY A 535 7.66 32.76 -26.12
N GLU A 536 7.02 31.97 -26.99
CA GLU A 536 7.38 30.59 -27.26
C GLU A 536 8.79 30.45 -27.85
N GLN A 537 9.16 31.33 -28.79
CA GLN A 537 10.51 31.35 -29.36
C GLN A 537 11.57 31.69 -28.33
N VAL A 538 11.37 32.72 -27.51
CA VAL A 538 12.32 33.10 -26.47
C VAL A 538 12.50 32.00 -25.43
N ALA A 539 11.41 31.36 -25.00
CA ALA A 539 11.48 30.22 -24.09
C ALA A 539 12.14 28.99 -24.74
N GLY A 540 11.88 28.75 -26.02
CA GLY A 540 12.51 27.69 -26.82
C GLY A 540 14.01 27.88 -26.97
N TYR A 541 14.46 29.08 -27.32
CA TYR A 541 15.89 29.39 -27.44
C TYR A 541 16.61 29.31 -26.10
N ALA A 542 15.97 29.76 -25.01
CA ALA A 542 16.54 29.66 -23.67
C ALA A 542 16.65 28.21 -23.17
N SER A 543 15.66 27.36 -23.45
CA SER A 543 15.66 25.94 -23.04
C SER A 543 16.61 25.07 -23.87
N SER A 544 16.85 25.45 -25.13
CA SER A 544 17.78 24.77 -26.05
C SER A 544 19.19 25.38 -26.05
N PHE A 545 19.44 26.42 -25.25
CA PHE A 545 20.72 27.14 -25.15
C PHE A 545 21.24 27.73 -26.48
N GLN A 546 20.32 28.20 -27.35
CA GLN A 546 20.65 28.92 -28.59
C GLN A 546 20.94 30.40 -28.30
N ILE A 547 22.18 30.70 -27.88
CA ILE A 547 22.55 32.01 -27.28
C ILE A 547 22.42 33.17 -28.27
N GLU A 548 22.78 32.98 -29.54
CA GLU A 548 22.77 34.05 -30.54
C GLU A 548 21.34 34.47 -30.92
N GLU A 549 20.48 33.49 -31.21
CA GLU A 549 19.06 33.67 -31.53
C GLU A 549 18.26 34.20 -30.33
N MET A 550 18.59 33.74 -29.12
CA MET A 550 18.00 34.23 -27.87
C MET A 550 18.30 35.73 -27.67
N ASN A 551 19.56 36.13 -27.84
CA ASN A 551 20.00 37.52 -27.68
C ASN A 551 19.38 38.43 -28.73
N GLU A 552 19.36 38.00 -29.99
CA GLU A 552 18.71 38.74 -31.07
C GLU A 552 17.21 38.92 -30.85
N THR A 553 16.52 37.87 -30.40
CA THR A 553 15.07 37.90 -30.18
C THR A 553 14.71 38.76 -28.97
N MET A 554 15.46 38.64 -27.87
CA MET A 554 15.29 39.47 -26.67
C MET A 554 15.57 40.95 -26.95
N ALA A 555 16.58 41.29 -27.77
CA ALA A 555 16.89 42.67 -28.15
C ALA A 555 15.74 43.34 -28.94
N ARG A 556 14.85 42.56 -29.57
CA ARG A 556 13.70 43.06 -30.34
C ARG A 556 12.44 43.30 -29.51
N TYR A 557 12.44 42.96 -28.22
CA TYR A 557 11.28 43.16 -27.34
C TYR A 557 10.79 44.62 -27.25
N PRO A 558 11.66 45.65 -27.09
CA PRO A 558 11.20 47.05 -27.05
C PRO A 558 10.52 47.50 -28.36
N GLU A 559 11.04 47.04 -29.50
CA GLU A 559 10.45 47.33 -30.82
C GLU A 559 9.10 46.65 -31.00
N LEU A 560 8.92 45.43 -30.47
CA LEU A 560 7.64 44.73 -30.44
C LEU A 560 6.59 45.51 -29.64
N VAL A 561 6.95 46.01 -28.45
CA VAL A 561 6.05 46.82 -27.61
C VAL A 561 5.70 48.14 -28.32
N ARG A 562 6.68 48.81 -28.95
CA ARG A 562 6.45 50.05 -29.71
C ARG A 562 5.46 49.86 -30.86
N ARG A 563 5.63 48.81 -31.68
CA ARG A 563 4.70 48.50 -32.79
C ARG A 563 3.29 48.18 -32.29
N PHE A 564 3.19 47.50 -31.14
CA PHE A 564 1.91 47.24 -30.51
C PHE A 564 1.21 48.52 -30.05
N SER A 565 1.97 49.48 -29.51
CA SER A 565 1.49 50.82 -29.12
C SER A 565 0.99 51.62 -30.32
N GLU A 566 1.79 51.68 -31.40
CA GLU A 566 1.47 52.44 -32.62
C GLU A 566 0.18 51.97 -33.28
N ALA A 567 -0.06 50.67 -33.30
CA ALA A 567 -1.24 50.11 -33.92
C ALA A 567 -2.55 50.33 -33.14
N ILE A 568 -2.47 50.44 -31.81
CA ILE A 568 -3.61 50.86 -30.98
C ILE A 568 -3.97 52.34 -31.27
N GLN A 569 -2.97 53.14 -31.69
CA GLN A 569 -3.11 54.56 -32.00
C GLN A 569 -3.48 54.84 -33.48
N SER A 570 -3.06 54.00 -34.44
CA SER A 570 -3.21 54.22 -35.88
C SER A 570 -4.59 53.88 -36.47
N ASN A 571 -5.47 53.18 -35.74
CA ASN A 571 -6.86 52.89 -36.11
C ASN A 571 -7.85 53.97 -35.60
N ASN A 572 -7.45 55.25 -35.67
CA ASN A 572 -8.27 56.41 -35.31
C ASN A 572 -9.13 56.92 -36.47
#